data_AF-A0A4P9ZDU0-F1
#
_entry.id   AF-A0A4P9ZDU0-F1
#
_cell.length_a   1.000
_cell.length_b   1.000
_cell.length_c   1.000
_cell.angle_alpha   90.00
_cell.angle_beta   90.00
_cell.angle_gamma   90.00
#
_symmetry.space_group_name_H-M   'P 1'
#
loop_
_entity.id
_entity.type
_entity.pdbx_description
1 polymer ?
#
loop_
_entity_poly.entity_id
_entity_poly.type
_entity_poly.pdbx_seq_one_letter_code
_entity_poly.pdbx_strand_id
1 'polypeptide(L)'
;MLRSSYLARAYSTLKAQSCQEYLTHCQKATISLSSRVFQGTFYEFQAKEALERHLHLSGLARVGGAGDNGIDLLGRWDLRCFQNPSSSADSPAQMPCDASGEVPVLIQCKNHATKIKPSVIRELAGVHEYHVNGSLKSVVPTFMFLVSPLALTKRAQVQMDTSQVPLIHVRISPMTRETSVRAEDAFLVLNWRNYTFGPAYMNNTARTLLLGLLVEKHHVFARGQPLD
;
A
#
# COMPACT_ATOMS: atom_id res chain seq x y z
N MET A 1 -6.43 16.31 9.31
CA MET A 1 -7.45 15.59 10.11
C MET A 1 -8.35 14.78 9.16
N LEU A 2 -8.02 13.50 8.89
CA LEU A 2 -8.92 12.58 8.19
C LEU A 2 -10.22 12.55 8.98
N ARG A 3 -11.32 13.06 8.42
CA ARG A 3 -12.59 13.13 9.14
C ARG A 3 -12.99 11.70 9.53
N SER A 4 -13.17 11.50 10.84
CA SER A 4 -13.66 10.31 11.51
C SER A 4 -14.86 9.64 10.80
N SER A 5 -15.64 10.40 10.03
CA SER A 5 -16.76 9.91 9.22
C SER A 5 -16.40 8.96 8.07
N TYR A 6 -15.17 9.00 7.53
CA TYR A 6 -14.76 8.07 6.45
C TYR A 6 -14.33 6.71 7.02
N LEU A 7 -13.57 6.74 8.11
CA LEU A 7 -13.23 5.55 8.90
C LEU A 7 -14.48 4.86 9.46
N ALA A 8 -15.53 5.62 9.79
CA ALA A 8 -16.77 5.09 10.34
C ALA A 8 -17.69 4.40 9.32
N ARG A 9 -17.46 4.54 8.00
CA ARG A 9 -18.35 4.01 6.96
C ARG A 9 -17.89 2.70 6.32
N ALA A 10 -16.62 2.33 6.49
CA ALA A 10 -16.07 1.04 6.08
C ALA A 10 -15.76 0.19 7.33
N TYR A 11 -16.79 -0.17 8.10
CA TYR A 11 -16.60 -1.17 9.15
C TYR A 11 -16.45 -2.54 8.51
N SER A 12 -15.20 -2.92 8.26
CA SER A 12 -14.82 -4.33 8.21
C SER A 12 -15.36 -5.02 9.48
N THR A 13 -16.15 -6.09 9.32
CA THR A 13 -16.59 -6.93 10.46
C THR A 13 -15.40 -7.54 11.20
N LEU A 14 -14.26 -7.65 10.52
CA LEU A 14 -12.99 -8.03 11.10
C LEU A 14 -12.33 -6.83 11.81
N LYS A 15 -12.12 -6.96 13.13
CA LYS A 15 -11.51 -5.93 13.99
C LYS A 15 -9.97 -5.96 14.01
N ALA A 16 -9.34 -7.01 13.48
CA ALA A 16 -7.89 -7.15 13.50
C ALA A 16 -7.19 -6.01 12.74
N GLN A 17 -6.05 -5.54 13.24
CA GLN A 17 -5.19 -4.50 12.65
C GLN A 17 -3.71 -4.91 12.55
N SER A 18 -3.39 -6.17 12.89
CA SER A 18 -2.05 -6.77 12.76
C SER A 18 -2.12 -8.21 12.27
N CYS A 19 -0.99 -8.73 11.77
CA CYS A 19 -0.89 -10.13 11.33
C CYS A 19 -1.27 -11.11 12.44
N GLN A 20 -0.78 -10.88 13.66
CA GLN A 20 -1.03 -11.76 14.79
C GLN A 20 -2.50 -11.72 15.24
N GLU A 21 -3.12 -10.54 15.29
CA GLU A 21 -4.55 -10.43 15.62
C GLU A 21 -5.42 -11.18 14.61
N TYR A 22 -5.06 -11.10 13.33
CA TYR A 22 -5.80 -11.83 12.30
C TYR A 22 -5.62 -13.34 12.42
N LEU A 23 -4.39 -13.83 12.65
CA LEU A 23 -4.16 -15.26 12.89
C LEU A 23 -4.95 -15.76 14.12
N THR A 24 -4.98 -15.00 15.21
CA THR A 24 -5.79 -15.33 16.38
C THR A 24 -7.30 -15.35 16.06
N HIS A 25 -7.78 -14.43 15.23
CA HIS A 25 -9.16 -14.46 14.75
C HIS A 25 -9.44 -15.72 13.91
N CYS A 26 -8.56 -16.06 12.97
CA CYS A 26 -8.69 -17.26 12.14
C CYS A 26 -8.68 -18.54 12.96
N GLN A 27 -7.87 -18.62 14.02
CA GLN A 27 -7.86 -19.75 14.94
C GLN A 27 -9.21 -19.92 15.62
N LYS A 28 -9.75 -18.84 16.20
CA LYS A 28 -11.04 -18.83 16.92
C LYS A 28 -12.23 -19.14 16.00
N ALA A 29 -12.20 -18.62 14.78
CA ALA A 29 -13.25 -18.81 13.77
C ALA A 29 -13.04 -20.08 12.91
N THR A 30 -11.99 -20.87 13.18
CA THR A 30 -11.65 -22.09 12.43
C THR A 30 -11.53 -21.84 10.92
N ILE A 31 -10.95 -20.71 10.53
CA ILE A 31 -10.73 -20.34 9.13
C ILE A 31 -9.60 -21.19 8.55
N SER A 32 -9.84 -21.78 7.38
CA SER A 32 -8.82 -22.54 6.66
C SER A 32 -7.69 -21.64 6.13
N LEU A 33 -6.45 -21.99 6.49
CA LEU A 33 -5.22 -21.31 6.05
C LEU A 33 -4.95 -21.46 4.52
N SER A 34 -5.60 -22.42 3.86
CA SER A 34 -5.50 -22.60 2.41
C SER A 34 -6.54 -21.79 1.63
N SER A 35 -7.49 -21.14 2.31
CA SER A 35 -8.55 -20.38 1.66
C SER A 35 -8.01 -19.09 1.03
N ARG A 36 -8.59 -18.69 -0.11
CA ARG A 36 -8.25 -17.43 -0.77
C ARG A 36 -8.55 -16.21 0.10
N VAL A 37 -9.61 -16.29 0.91
CA VAL A 37 -9.98 -15.23 1.87
C VAL A 37 -8.88 -15.08 2.92
N PHE A 38 -8.43 -16.18 3.53
CA PHE A 38 -7.30 -16.14 4.45
C PHE A 38 -6.06 -15.53 3.81
N GLN A 39 -5.64 -16.05 2.65
CA GLN A 39 -4.42 -15.63 1.97
C GLN A 39 -4.45 -14.18 1.49
N GLY A 40 -5.62 -13.68 1.07
CA GLY A 40 -5.79 -12.28 0.68
C GLY A 40 -5.71 -11.36 1.90
N THR A 41 -6.52 -11.61 2.91
CA THR A 41 -6.58 -10.76 4.11
C THR A 41 -5.28 -10.79 4.92
N PHE A 42 -4.61 -11.95 5.04
CA PHE A 42 -3.31 -12.02 5.70
C PHE A 42 -2.24 -11.24 4.92
N TYR A 43 -2.32 -11.26 3.58
CA TYR A 43 -1.44 -10.46 2.72
C TYR A 43 -1.65 -8.96 2.89
N GLU A 44 -2.89 -8.50 3.12
CA GLU A 44 -3.18 -7.09 3.42
C GLU A 44 -2.51 -6.64 4.74
N PHE A 45 -2.62 -7.42 5.81
CA PHE A 45 -1.94 -7.12 7.08
C PHE A 45 -0.41 -7.17 6.96
N GLN A 46 0.10 -8.13 6.21
CA GLN A 46 1.52 -8.20 5.89
C GLN A 46 1.98 -6.95 5.14
N ALA A 47 1.25 -6.55 4.09
CA ALA A 47 1.56 -5.38 3.29
C ALA A 47 1.58 -4.12 4.15
N LYS A 48 0.60 -3.97 5.05
CA LYS A 48 0.56 -2.89 6.05
C LYS A 48 1.87 -2.81 6.84
N GLU A 49 2.24 -3.89 7.55
CA GLU A 49 3.44 -3.90 8.39
C GLU A 49 4.74 -3.71 7.58
N ALA A 50 4.78 -4.20 6.34
CA ALA A 50 5.92 -4.03 5.45
C ALA A 50 6.07 -2.58 4.98
N LEU A 51 4.97 -1.93 4.59
CA LEU A 51 4.97 -0.53 4.17
C LEU A 51 5.34 0.43 5.31
N GLU A 52 4.81 0.19 6.52
CA GLU A 52 5.17 0.94 7.72
C GLU A 52 6.68 0.86 7.98
N ARG A 53 7.26 -0.34 7.84
CA ARG A 53 8.68 -0.60 8.10
C ARG A 53 9.62 -0.01 7.04
N HIS A 54 9.29 -0.13 5.75
CA HIS A 54 10.24 0.12 4.65
C HIS A 54 10.03 1.44 3.93
N LEU A 55 8.85 2.05 4.05
CA LEU A 55 8.51 3.29 3.34
C LEU A 55 8.06 4.42 4.26
N HIS A 56 8.12 4.24 5.59
CA HIS A 56 7.69 5.23 6.58
C HIS A 56 6.23 5.65 6.41
N LEU A 57 5.37 4.71 6.02
CA LEU A 57 3.92 4.92 6.10
C LEU A 57 3.49 4.84 7.57
N SER A 58 2.54 5.67 7.95
CA SER A 58 2.07 5.81 9.33
C SER A 58 0.55 5.77 9.38
N GLY A 59 0.02 5.35 10.53
CA GLY A 59 -1.42 5.30 10.77
C GLY A 59 -2.19 4.47 9.74
N LEU A 60 -1.56 3.42 9.18
CA LEU A 60 -2.25 2.53 8.26
C LEU A 60 -3.35 1.79 9.00
N ALA A 61 -4.55 1.81 8.44
CA ALA A 61 -5.69 1.05 8.93
C ALA A 61 -6.21 0.16 7.81
N ARG A 62 -6.45 -1.11 8.12
CA ARG A 62 -7.14 -2.01 7.21
C ARG A 62 -8.64 -1.69 7.24
N VAL A 63 -9.19 -1.37 6.07
CA VAL A 63 -10.60 -1.06 5.85
C VAL A 63 -11.27 -2.00 4.85
N GLY A 64 -10.51 -2.89 4.20
CA GLY A 64 -11.01 -3.83 3.21
C GLY A 64 -12.10 -4.77 3.71
N GLY A 65 -13.09 -5.04 2.86
CA GLY A 65 -14.30 -5.80 3.18
C GLY A 65 -15.42 -5.60 2.16
N ALA A 66 -16.58 -6.23 2.36
CA ALA A 66 -17.72 -6.03 1.47
C ALA A 66 -18.13 -4.53 1.44
N GLY A 67 -18.10 -3.91 0.26
CA GLY A 67 -18.45 -2.50 0.07
C GLY A 67 -17.32 -1.50 0.34
N ASP A 68 -16.07 -1.96 0.40
CA ASP A 68 -14.86 -1.13 0.60
C ASP A 68 -14.48 -0.25 -0.62
N ASN A 69 -15.22 -0.38 -1.73
CA ASN A 69 -14.98 0.32 -2.99
C ASN A 69 -13.55 0.17 -3.53
N GLY A 70 -12.87 -0.93 -3.22
CA GLY A 70 -11.54 -1.23 -3.75
C GLY A 70 -10.37 -0.64 -2.96
N ILE A 71 -10.57 -0.25 -1.70
CA ILE A 71 -9.46 0.13 -0.80
C ILE A 71 -9.29 -0.91 0.30
N ASP A 72 -8.08 -1.47 0.39
CA ASP A 72 -7.75 -2.44 1.44
C ASP A 72 -7.17 -1.74 2.68
N LEU A 73 -6.28 -0.77 2.48
CA LEU A 73 -5.66 0.03 3.54
C LEU A 73 -5.71 1.53 3.22
N LEU A 74 -5.78 2.35 4.26
CA LEU A 74 -5.63 3.80 4.16
C LEU A 74 -4.74 4.33 5.27
N GLY A 75 -4.09 5.48 5.06
CA GLY A 75 -3.35 6.16 6.12
C GLY A 75 -2.55 7.36 5.62
N ARG A 76 -1.29 7.45 6.06
CA ARG A 76 -0.39 8.57 5.82
C ARG A 76 0.98 8.10 5.34
N TRP A 77 1.67 8.94 4.58
CA TRP A 77 3.06 8.74 4.20
C TRP A 77 3.88 9.96 4.61
N ASP A 78 4.83 9.75 5.53
CA ASP A 78 5.74 10.78 5.99
C ASP A 78 6.85 11.01 4.96
N LEU A 79 6.87 12.21 4.38
CA LEU A 79 7.84 12.56 3.33
C LEU A 79 9.09 13.27 3.87
N ARG A 80 9.15 13.56 5.18
CA ARG A 80 10.25 14.32 5.79
C ARG A 80 11.59 13.58 5.68
N CYS A 81 11.56 12.25 5.76
CA CYS A 81 12.76 11.42 5.60
C CYS A 81 13.37 11.46 4.20
N PHE A 82 12.66 12.00 3.20
CA PHE A 82 13.16 12.18 1.84
C PHE A 82 13.58 13.61 1.51
N GLN A 83 13.52 14.54 2.47
CA GLN A 83 13.93 15.93 2.22
C GLN A 83 15.38 16.01 1.80
N ASN A 84 15.67 16.88 0.83
CA ASN A 84 17.04 17.12 0.41
C ASN A 84 17.70 18.12 1.38
N PRO A 85 18.73 17.71 2.14
CA PRO A 85 19.37 18.57 3.14
C PRO A 85 20.15 19.74 2.51
N SER A 86 20.43 19.68 1.21
CA SER A 86 21.14 20.72 0.47
C SER A 86 20.22 21.78 -0.16
N SER A 87 18.90 21.61 -0.06
CA SER A 87 17.95 22.67 -0.45
C SER A 87 18.03 23.77 0.61
N SER A 88 18.55 24.94 0.25
CA SER A 88 18.52 26.10 1.14
C SER A 88 17.07 26.41 1.55
N ALA A 89 16.88 26.87 2.78
CA ALA A 89 15.58 27.25 3.34
C ALA A 89 14.82 28.31 2.52
N ASP A 90 15.48 28.94 1.55
CA ASP A 90 14.97 30.00 0.69
C ASP A 90 14.20 29.48 -0.55
N SER A 91 14.25 28.16 -0.81
CA SER A 91 13.41 27.52 -1.82
C SER A 91 12.76 26.30 -1.18
N PRO A 92 11.64 26.46 -0.44
CA PRO A 92 10.84 25.31 -0.08
C PRO A 92 10.41 24.69 -1.42
N ALA A 93 11.02 23.58 -1.81
CA ALA A 93 10.36 22.66 -2.73
C ALA A 93 8.96 22.50 -2.13
N GLN A 94 7.92 22.96 -2.85
CA GLN A 94 6.55 22.96 -2.35
C GLN A 94 6.21 21.51 -2.07
N MET A 95 6.45 21.09 -0.83
CA MET A 95 6.26 19.73 -0.40
C MET A 95 4.79 19.41 -0.64
N PRO A 96 4.45 18.31 -1.32
CA PRO A 96 3.07 17.95 -1.62
C PRO A 96 2.33 17.47 -0.36
N CYS A 97 2.74 17.88 0.84
CA CYS A 97 2.31 17.38 2.14
C CYS A 97 1.56 18.44 2.94
N ASP A 98 0.87 17.99 3.98
CA ASP A 98 0.27 18.89 4.95
C ASP A 98 1.34 19.48 5.89
N ALA A 99 0.92 20.34 6.83
CA ALA A 99 1.81 20.99 7.79
C ALA A 99 2.62 20.01 8.66
N SER A 100 2.18 18.75 8.77
CA SER A 100 2.91 17.70 9.49
C SER A 100 4.03 17.04 8.67
N GLY A 101 4.13 17.32 7.36
CA GLY A 101 5.07 16.60 6.49
C GLY A 101 4.50 15.34 5.85
N GLU A 102 3.19 15.09 6.01
CA GLU A 102 2.54 13.83 5.60
C GLU A 102 1.58 14.02 4.42
N VAL A 103 1.41 12.95 3.62
CA VAL A 103 0.40 12.88 2.56
C VAL A 103 -0.59 11.75 2.80
N PRO A 104 -1.88 11.92 2.46
CA PRO A 104 -2.82 10.81 2.44
C PRO A 104 -2.41 9.73 1.44
N VAL A 105 -2.58 8.47 1.84
CA VAL A 105 -2.40 7.32 0.96
C VAL A 105 -3.61 6.40 0.98
N LEU A 106 -3.92 5.86 -0.18
CA LEU A 106 -4.90 4.81 -0.42
C LEU A 106 -4.15 3.59 -0.98
N ILE A 107 -4.50 2.39 -0.53
CA ILE A 107 -3.72 1.19 -0.84
C ILE A 107 -4.66 0.05 -1.21
N GLN A 108 -4.41 -0.56 -2.37
CA GLN A 108 -5.01 -1.83 -2.77
C GLN A 108 -3.92 -2.91 -2.79
N CYS A 109 -4.22 -4.05 -2.17
CA CYS A 109 -3.40 -5.24 -2.16
C CYS A 109 -3.94 -6.27 -3.15
N LYS A 110 -3.06 -6.82 -4.00
CA LYS A 110 -3.41 -7.82 -5.00
C LYS A 110 -2.48 -9.03 -4.90
N ASN A 111 -2.87 -10.00 -4.07
CA ASN A 111 -2.16 -11.27 -3.91
C ASN A 111 -2.45 -12.24 -5.07
N HIS A 112 -1.91 -11.96 -6.26
CA HIS A 112 -2.11 -12.76 -7.46
C HIS A 112 -0.84 -13.52 -7.87
N ALA A 113 -1.02 -14.75 -8.35
CA ALA A 113 0.05 -15.57 -8.94
C ALA A 113 0.42 -15.16 -10.38
N THR A 114 -0.12 -14.05 -10.90
CA THR A 114 0.18 -13.54 -12.24
C THR A 114 0.54 -12.05 -12.20
N LYS A 115 1.26 -11.59 -13.24
CA LYS A 115 1.60 -10.17 -13.39
C LYS A 115 0.34 -9.30 -13.47
N ILE A 116 0.45 -8.08 -12.96
CA ILE A 116 -0.66 -7.13 -12.95
C ILE A 116 -1.01 -6.68 -14.37
N LYS A 117 -2.30 -6.74 -14.68
CA LYS A 117 -2.87 -6.39 -16.00
C LYS A 117 -3.33 -4.92 -16.02
N PRO A 118 -3.46 -4.31 -17.22
CA PRO A 118 -3.91 -2.92 -17.36
C PRO A 118 -5.29 -2.64 -16.77
N SER A 119 -6.17 -3.64 -16.71
CA SER A 119 -7.51 -3.51 -16.12
C SER A 119 -7.47 -3.10 -14.66
N VAL A 120 -6.52 -3.66 -13.89
CA VAL A 120 -6.33 -3.34 -12.47
C VAL A 120 -5.92 -1.86 -12.33
N ILE A 121 -5.06 -1.36 -13.21
CA ILE A 121 -4.62 0.03 -13.15
C ILE A 121 -5.77 1.01 -13.43
N ARG A 122 -6.65 0.70 -14.40
CA ARG A 122 -7.84 1.52 -14.68
C ARG A 122 -8.83 1.49 -13.54
N GLU A 123 -9.03 0.31 -12.94
CA GLU A 123 -9.87 0.14 -11.75
C GLU A 123 -9.35 1.01 -10.59
N LEU A 124 -8.05 0.94 -10.28
CA LEU A 124 -7.42 1.75 -9.22
C LEU A 124 -7.57 3.26 -9.47
N ALA A 125 -7.47 3.70 -10.73
CA ALA A 125 -7.65 5.11 -11.06
C ALA A 125 -9.08 5.58 -10.75
N GLY A 126 -10.09 4.78 -11.09
CA GLY A 126 -11.49 5.07 -10.75
C GLY A 126 -11.77 5.02 -9.25
N VAL A 127 -11.16 4.07 -8.53
CA VAL A 127 -11.23 4.00 -7.06
C VAL A 127 -10.65 5.27 -6.44
N HIS A 128 -9.44 5.67 -6.84
CA HIS A 128 -8.83 6.90 -6.34
C HIS A 128 -9.73 8.12 -6.57
N GLU A 129 -10.26 8.28 -7.78
CA GLU A 129 -11.13 9.39 -8.13
C GLU A 129 -12.39 9.42 -7.24
N TYR A 130 -13.03 8.26 -7.03
CA TYR A 130 -14.20 8.13 -6.15
C TYR A 130 -13.90 8.61 -4.72
N HIS A 131 -12.78 8.19 -4.15
CA HIS A 131 -12.40 8.53 -2.78
C HIS A 131 -11.96 10.00 -2.63
N VAL A 132 -11.21 10.53 -3.60
CA VAL A 132 -10.66 11.89 -3.57
C VAL A 132 -11.74 12.93 -3.87
N ASN A 133 -12.48 12.78 -4.97
CA ASN A 133 -13.50 13.75 -5.37
C ASN A 133 -14.75 13.68 -4.48
N GLY A 134 -15.10 12.47 -4.01
CA GLY A 134 -16.32 12.23 -3.24
C GLY A 134 -16.23 12.55 -1.75
N SER A 135 -15.04 12.54 -1.13
CA SER A 135 -14.95 12.61 0.34
C SER A 135 -13.65 13.19 0.91
N LEU A 136 -12.53 13.09 0.20
CA LEU A 136 -11.24 13.65 0.61
C LEU A 136 -10.93 14.90 -0.20
N LYS A 137 -11.78 15.94 -0.12
CA LYS A 137 -11.48 17.31 -0.62
C LYS A 137 -10.28 17.90 0.14
N SER A 138 -9.12 17.35 -0.15
CA SER A 138 -7.85 17.63 0.47
C SER A 138 -7.09 18.54 -0.46
N VAL A 139 -6.56 19.64 0.08
CA VAL A 139 -5.67 20.54 -0.67
C VAL A 139 -4.37 19.82 -1.04
N VAL A 140 -3.99 18.79 -0.27
CA VAL A 140 -2.82 17.96 -0.52
C VAL A 140 -3.18 16.73 -1.37
N PRO A 141 -2.34 16.36 -2.35
CA PRO A 141 -2.58 15.20 -3.19
C PRO A 141 -2.63 13.90 -2.38
N THR A 142 -3.49 12.97 -2.80
CA THR A 142 -3.58 11.62 -2.25
C THR A 142 -2.88 10.64 -3.18
N PHE A 143 -1.93 9.87 -2.67
CA PHE A 143 -1.23 8.85 -3.46
C PHE A 143 -1.98 7.52 -3.44
N MET A 144 -1.96 6.81 -4.57
CA MET A 144 -2.58 5.49 -4.71
C MET A 144 -1.50 4.42 -4.86
N PHE A 145 -1.46 3.50 -3.91
CA PHE A 145 -0.52 2.39 -3.88
C PHE A 145 -1.19 1.11 -4.37
N LEU A 146 -0.53 0.41 -5.28
CA LEU A 146 -0.82 -0.98 -5.60
C LEU A 146 0.28 -1.85 -5.01
N VAL A 147 -0.09 -2.80 -4.15
CA VAL A 147 0.84 -3.77 -3.59
C VAL A 147 0.58 -5.13 -4.21
N SER A 148 1.59 -5.76 -4.82
CA SER A 148 1.45 -7.12 -5.34
C SER A 148 2.76 -7.92 -5.32
N PRO A 149 2.71 -9.26 -5.34
CA PRO A 149 3.94 -10.07 -5.38
C PRO A 149 4.70 -9.94 -6.70
N LEU A 150 3.96 -9.89 -7.80
CA LEU A 150 4.50 -9.89 -9.16
C LEU A 150 4.46 -8.50 -9.78
N ALA A 151 5.34 -8.30 -10.76
CA ALA A 151 5.48 -7.04 -11.49
C ALA A 151 4.26 -6.72 -12.38
N LEU A 152 4.20 -5.48 -12.85
CA LEU A 152 3.30 -5.06 -13.91
C LEU A 152 3.64 -5.78 -15.23
N THR A 153 2.63 -6.05 -16.05
CA THR A 153 2.85 -6.29 -17.48
C THR A 153 3.32 -5.00 -18.16
N LYS A 154 4.06 -5.08 -19.29
CA LYS A 154 4.46 -3.88 -20.05
C LYS A 154 3.26 -2.98 -20.37
N ARG A 155 2.13 -3.57 -20.78
CA ARG A 155 0.89 -2.83 -21.04
C ARG A 155 0.30 -2.17 -19.77
N ALA A 156 0.44 -2.80 -18.61
CA ALA A 156 -0.05 -2.23 -17.35
C ALA A 156 0.83 -1.06 -16.90
N GLN A 157 2.14 -1.16 -17.12
CA GLN A 157 3.06 -0.06 -16.87
C GLN A 157 2.75 1.15 -17.75
N VAL A 158 2.56 0.95 -19.07
CA VAL A 158 2.10 2.02 -19.98
C VAL A 158 0.78 2.64 -19.52
N GLN A 159 -0.18 1.82 -19.08
CA GLN A 159 -1.45 2.31 -18.53
C GLN A 159 -1.28 3.11 -17.23
N MET A 160 -0.29 2.77 -16.41
CA MET A 160 0.03 3.44 -15.16
C MET A 160 0.73 4.78 -15.42
N ASP A 161 1.63 4.83 -16.40
CA ASP A 161 2.32 6.05 -16.84
C ASP A 161 1.39 7.09 -17.46
N THR A 162 0.34 6.67 -18.17
CA THR A 162 -0.63 7.58 -18.78
C THR A 162 -1.71 8.07 -17.80
N SER A 163 -1.74 7.52 -16.59
CA SER A 163 -2.73 7.89 -15.57
C SER A 163 -2.40 9.23 -14.91
N GLN A 164 -3.43 10.06 -14.72
CA GLN A 164 -3.36 11.31 -13.95
C GLN A 164 -3.44 11.08 -12.44
N VAL A 165 -3.62 9.83 -12.00
CA VAL A 165 -3.56 9.47 -10.58
C VAL A 165 -2.09 9.27 -10.19
N PRO A 166 -1.61 9.82 -9.07
CA PRO A 166 -0.26 9.57 -8.57
C PRO A 166 -0.14 8.14 -8.04
N LEU A 167 0.26 7.23 -8.93
CA LEU A 167 0.28 5.79 -8.68
C LEU A 167 1.69 5.32 -8.30
N ILE A 168 1.75 4.45 -7.30
CA ILE A 168 2.96 3.76 -6.87
C ILE A 168 2.69 2.25 -6.82
N HIS A 169 3.48 1.45 -7.53
CA HIS A 169 3.42 0.00 -7.49
C HIS A 169 4.56 -0.54 -6.62
N VAL A 170 4.23 -1.21 -5.52
CA VAL A 170 5.21 -1.80 -4.60
C VAL A 170 5.15 -3.32 -4.69
N ARG A 171 6.33 -3.95 -4.86
CA ARG A 171 6.42 -5.40 -4.90
C ARG A 171 6.70 -5.99 -3.54
N ILE A 172 5.76 -6.78 -3.01
CA ILE A 172 5.91 -7.48 -1.73
C ILE A 172 5.49 -8.93 -1.92
N SER A 173 6.39 -9.89 -1.71
CA SER A 173 6.02 -11.31 -1.79
C SER A 173 5.19 -11.74 -0.56
N PRO A 174 4.28 -12.71 -0.70
CA PRO A 174 3.54 -13.21 0.46
C PRO A 174 4.49 -13.89 1.44
N MET A 175 4.17 -13.80 2.74
CA MET A 175 4.83 -14.59 3.78
C MET A 175 4.48 -16.06 3.56
N THR A 176 5.44 -16.94 3.82
CA THR A 176 5.21 -18.39 3.81
C THR A 176 5.24 -18.93 5.22
N ARG A 177 4.35 -19.90 5.47
CA ARG A 177 4.35 -20.63 6.73
C ARG A 177 5.53 -21.58 6.73
N GLU A 178 6.25 -21.62 7.84
CA GLU A 178 7.27 -22.63 8.07
C GLU A 178 6.62 -24.03 8.11
N THR A 179 7.19 -25.00 7.38
CA THR A 179 6.57 -26.31 7.19
C THR A 179 6.88 -27.30 8.31
N SER A 180 7.88 -27.00 9.14
CA SER A 180 8.36 -27.83 10.26
C SER A 180 7.59 -27.63 11.56
N VAL A 181 6.73 -26.61 11.66
CA VAL A 181 5.94 -26.31 12.86
C VAL A 181 4.64 -27.10 12.92
N ARG A 182 4.19 -27.36 14.15
CA ARG A 182 2.95 -28.10 14.41
C ARG A 182 1.73 -27.29 13.97
N ALA A 183 0.61 -27.98 13.74
CA ALA A 183 -0.60 -27.37 13.21
C ALA A 183 -1.19 -26.32 14.17
N GLU A 184 -1.09 -26.56 15.47
CA GLU A 184 -1.52 -25.64 16.53
C GLU A 184 -0.74 -24.32 16.53
N ASP A 185 0.54 -24.38 16.14
CA ASP A 185 1.45 -23.23 16.12
C ASP A 185 1.36 -22.43 14.80
N ALA A 186 0.57 -22.91 13.83
CA ALA A 186 0.38 -22.24 12.54
C ALA A 186 -0.27 -20.85 12.67
N PHE A 187 -0.86 -20.53 13.82
CA PHE A 187 -1.49 -19.24 14.11
C PHE A 187 -0.58 -18.27 14.89
N LEU A 188 0.70 -18.61 15.07
CA LEU A 188 1.70 -17.70 15.61
C LEU A 188 2.48 -17.03 14.47
N VAL A 189 2.48 -15.69 14.43
CA VAL A 189 3.12 -14.90 13.36
C VAL A 189 4.62 -15.19 13.25
N LEU A 190 5.27 -15.57 14.35
CA LEU A 190 6.70 -15.93 14.38
C LEU A 190 7.05 -17.13 13.48
N ASN A 191 6.04 -17.95 13.15
CA ASN A 191 6.14 -19.12 12.28
C ASN A 191 5.78 -18.79 10.82
N TRP A 192 5.54 -17.52 10.51
CA TRP A 192 5.40 -16.98 9.17
C TRP A 192 6.61 -16.10 8.90
N ARG A 193 7.43 -16.47 7.91
CA ARG A 193 8.69 -15.78 7.62
C ARG A 193 8.86 -15.55 6.12
N ASN A 194 9.93 -14.83 5.79
CA ASN A 194 10.52 -14.77 4.45
C ASN A 194 9.70 -14.04 3.37
N TYR A 195 9.19 -12.84 3.68
CA TYR A 195 8.77 -11.94 2.60
C TYR A 195 9.96 -11.17 2.04
N THR A 196 9.86 -10.83 0.76
CA THR A 196 10.78 -9.95 0.08
C THR A 196 10.09 -8.62 -0.16
N PHE A 197 10.80 -7.54 0.17
CA PHE A 197 10.41 -6.19 -0.20
C PHE A 197 11.17 -5.82 -1.46
N GLY A 198 10.49 -5.91 -2.59
CA GLY A 198 11.03 -5.62 -3.91
C GLY A 198 11.05 -4.12 -4.22
N PRO A 199 11.52 -3.75 -5.42
CA PRO A 199 11.52 -2.36 -5.84
C PRO A 199 10.10 -1.82 -5.98
N ALA A 200 9.95 -0.52 -5.77
CA ALA A 200 8.73 0.21 -6.04
C ALA A 200 8.88 1.09 -7.29
N TYR A 201 7.85 1.07 -8.13
CA TYR A 201 7.77 1.84 -9.36
C TYR A 201 6.77 2.97 -9.18
N MET A 202 7.13 4.18 -9.58
CA MET A 202 6.24 5.35 -9.58
C MET A 202 5.86 5.68 -11.02
N ASN A 203 4.69 6.27 -11.23
CA ASN A 203 4.35 6.86 -12.54
C ASN A 203 4.82 8.32 -12.64
N ASN A 204 4.68 8.91 -13.82
CA ASN A 204 5.09 10.30 -14.05
C ASN A 204 4.41 11.28 -13.08
N THR A 205 3.11 11.14 -12.86
CA THR A 205 2.34 12.01 -11.95
C THR A 205 2.88 11.96 -10.52
N ALA A 206 3.13 10.76 -9.98
CA ALA A 206 3.72 10.61 -8.65
C ALA A 206 5.13 11.22 -8.58
N ARG A 207 5.97 11.01 -9.60
CA ARG A 207 7.31 11.61 -9.66
C ARG A 207 7.26 13.13 -9.69
N THR A 208 6.37 13.72 -10.48
CA THR A 208 6.21 15.18 -10.56
C THR A 208 5.82 15.77 -9.21
N LEU A 209 4.88 15.13 -8.48
CA LEU A 209 4.49 15.60 -7.15
C LEU A 209 5.61 15.49 -6.13
N LEU A 210 6.50 14.49 -6.27
CA LEU A 210 7.63 14.26 -5.37
C LEU A 210 8.92 14.93 -5.84
N LEU A 211 8.86 15.79 -6.87
CA LEU A 211 10.03 16.46 -7.41
C LEU A 211 10.70 17.32 -6.32
N GLY A 212 12.03 17.22 -6.22
CA GLY A 212 12.81 17.90 -5.18
C GLY A 212 13.02 17.08 -3.90
N LEU A 213 12.29 15.98 -3.73
CA LEU A 213 12.57 14.98 -2.71
C LEU A 213 13.55 13.91 -3.22
N LEU A 214 14.32 13.34 -2.30
CA LEU A 214 15.27 12.26 -2.56
C LEU A 214 14.61 10.87 -2.55
N VAL A 215 13.31 10.78 -2.88
CA VAL A 215 12.56 9.51 -2.89
C VAL A 215 13.21 8.50 -3.84
N GLU A 216 13.64 8.92 -5.03
CA GLU A 216 14.27 8.01 -6.00
C GLU A 216 15.67 7.54 -5.57
N LYS A 217 16.34 8.25 -4.65
CA LYS A 217 17.61 7.80 -4.06
C LYS A 217 17.38 6.73 -3.00
N HIS A 218 16.16 6.60 -2.48
CA HIS A 218 15.84 5.54 -1.54
C HIS A 218 15.91 4.18 -2.25
N HIS A 219 16.58 3.22 -1.61
CA HIS A 219 16.96 1.92 -2.20
C HIS A 219 15.79 1.12 -2.80
N VAL A 220 14.58 1.33 -2.28
CA VAL A 220 13.34 0.74 -2.80
C VAL A 220 12.98 1.27 -4.18
N PHE A 221 13.10 2.59 -4.41
CA PHE A 221 12.67 3.22 -5.66
C PHE A 221 13.77 3.24 -6.73
N ALA A 222 15.04 3.24 -6.32
CA ALA A 222 16.20 3.29 -7.21
C ALA A 222 16.24 2.17 -8.26
N ARG A 223 15.65 1.00 -7.95
CA ARG A 223 15.62 -0.19 -8.83
C ARG A 223 14.28 -0.41 -9.54
N GLY A 224 13.29 0.43 -9.27
CA GLY A 224 11.96 0.36 -9.87
C GLY A 224 11.83 1.25 -11.10
N GLN A 225 12.84 1.25 -11.98
CA GLN A 225 12.77 1.96 -13.26
C GLN A 225 11.80 1.23 -14.22
N PRO A 226 11.23 1.94 -15.21
CA PRO A 226 10.44 1.34 -16.28
C PRO A 226 11.08 0.06 -16.84
N LEU A 227 10.28 -0.96 -17.16
CA LEU A 227 10.76 -2.03 -18.06
C LEU A 227 10.98 -1.41 -19.44
N ASP A 228 12.23 -1.08 -19.78
CA ASP A 228 12.66 -0.78 -21.15
C ASP A 228 12.20 -1.91 -22.13
#